data_AF-A0AA35N5P4-F1
#
_entry.id   AF-A0AA35N5P4-F1
#
_cell.length_a   1.000
_cell.length_b   1.000
_cell.length_c   1.000
_cell.angle_alpha   90.00
_cell.angle_beta   90.00
_cell.angle_gamma   90.00
#
_symmetry.space_group_name_H-M   'P 1'
#
loop_
_entity.id
_entity.type
_entity.pdbx_description
1 polymer ?
#
loop_
_entity_poly.entity_id
_entity_poly.type
_entity_poly.pdbx_seq_one_letter_code
_entity_poly.pdbx_strand_id
1 'polypeptide(L)'
;MRIVLLCLLLVMAKVSWADVPAARVNGVEIGVTRLERYFSEYLSAQGRAVTSIRNPGLYKRLRDQALDELIDKELLWQEARRQGIVISDEQVSAHVGEVEAAFGSPAIFERRLAEAGFDRAQYTEYTRQDMAAQQVYARLSAVDAPSQADVQAFYDANRERLQGAQNQSDNPSVIHEQGLVLARASLIGQREAQARQSVRQRLRDSAKVEIAD
;
A
#
# COMPACT_ATOMS: atom_id res chain seq x y z
N MET A 1 -42.09 27.48 -54.33
CA MET A 1 -41.38 28.38 -53.38
C MET A 1 -41.07 27.54 -52.15
N ARG A 2 -39.84 27.03 -52.02
CA ARG A 2 -38.81 27.54 -51.10
C ARG A 2 -39.28 27.53 -49.63
N ILE A 3 -38.83 26.57 -48.83
CA ILE A 3 -37.78 26.75 -47.80
C ILE A 3 -37.53 25.40 -47.11
N VAL A 4 -36.28 24.98 -47.19
CA VAL A 4 -35.63 23.91 -46.43
C VAL A 4 -35.55 24.35 -44.96
N LEU A 5 -35.91 23.49 -44.00
CA LEU A 5 -35.41 23.65 -42.63
C LEU A 5 -34.99 22.31 -42.04
N LEU A 6 -33.67 22.20 -41.99
CA LEU A 6 -32.82 21.16 -41.45
C LEU A 6 -32.92 21.19 -39.92
N CYS A 7 -33.72 20.32 -39.30
CA CYS A 7 -33.64 20.10 -37.85
C CYS A 7 -32.54 19.08 -37.56
N LEU A 8 -31.31 19.59 -37.50
CA LEU A 8 -30.16 18.91 -36.92
C LEU A 8 -30.51 18.57 -35.45
N LEU A 9 -30.73 17.30 -35.16
CA LEU A 9 -30.75 16.78 -33.79
C LEU A 9 -29.35 16.96 -33.21
N LEU A 10 -29.16 18.08 -32.51
CA LEU A 10 -28.05 18.32 -31.60
C LEU A 10 -28.05 17.21 -30.55
N VAL A 11 -27.18 16.22 -30.75
CA VAL A 11 -26.68 15.36 -29.69
C VAL A 11 -25.92 16.28 -28.72
N MET A 12 -26.66 16.85 -27.76
CA MET A 12 -26.09 17.34 -26.52
C MET A 12 -25.63 16.13 -25.72
N ALA A 13 -24.55 15.48 -26.17
CA ALA A 13 -23.71 14.74 -25.25
C ALA A 13 -23.22 15.78 -24.24
N LYS A 14 -23.86 15.79 -23.07
CA LYS A 14 -23.29 16.41 -21.90
C LYS A 14 -21.96 15.71 -21.68
N VAL A 15 -20.90 16.29 -22.22
CA VAL A 15 -19.55 16.07 -21.72
C VAL A 15 -19.64 16.55 -20.28
N SER A 16 -19.97 15.61 -19.39
CA SER A 16 -19.69 15.78 -17.98
C SER A 16 -18.21 16.08 -17.96
N TRP A 17 -17.82 17.26 -17.45
CA TRP A 17 -16.47 17.46 -16.93
C TRP A 17 -16.35 16.49 -15.75
N ALA A 18 -16.19 15.20 -16.05
CA ALA A 18 -15.70 14.25 -15.09
C ALA A 18 -14.25 14.67 -14.86
N ASP A 19 -13.95 15.13 -13.65
CA ASP A 19 -12.57 15.35 -13.22
C ASP A 19 -11.76 14.13 -13.64
N VAL A 20 -10.72 14.34 -14.46
CA VAL A 20 -9.87 13.27 -14.94
C VAL A 20 -9.29 12.54 -13.72
N PRO A 21 -9.50 11.21 -13.57
CA PRO A 21 -9.00 10.49 -12.40
C PRO A 21 -7.47 10.51 -12.41
N ALA A 22 -6.84 10.44 -11.23
CA ALA A 22 -5.39 10.40 -11.11
C ALA A 22 -4.78 9.15 -11.77
N ALA A 23 -5.49 8.02 -11.71
CA ALA A 23 -5.15 6.81 -12.45
C ALA A 23 -6.38 5.92 -12.71
N ARG A 24 -6.24 4.92 -13.58
CA ARG A 24 -7.18 3.81 -13.79
C ARG A 24 -6.43 2.49 -13.70
N VAL A 25 -6.98 1.53 -12.96
CA VAL A 25 -6.43 0.18 -12.77
C VAL A 25 -7.47 -0.84 -13.21
N ASN A 26 -7.24 -1.49 -14.34
CA ASN A 26 -8.20 -2.40 -14.98
C ASN A 26 -9.60 -1.78 -15.16
N GLY A 27 -9.63 -0.48 -15.47
CA GLY A 27 -10.86 0.31 -15.64
C GLY A 27 -11.43 0.90 -14.34
N VAL A 28 -10.94 0.50 -13.16
CA VAL A 28 -11.32 1.12 -11.88
C VAL A 28 -10.59 2.43 -11.68
N GLU A 29 -11.32 3.51 -11.41
CA GLU A 29 -10.76 4.84 -11.22
C GLU A 29 -10.15 5.05 -9.83
N ILE A 30 -8.95 5.64 -9.82
CA ILE A 30 -8.36 6.27 -8.65
C ILE A 30 -8.56 7.77 -8.80
N GLY A 31 -9.60 8.30 -8.15
CA GLY A 31 -9.93 9.73 -8.20
C GLY A 31 -8.89 10.61 -7.48
N VAL A 32 -8.78 11.88 -7.89
CA VAL A 32 -7.84 12.85 -7.30
C VAL A 32 -8.05 13.00 -5.79
N THR A 33 -9.30 13.06 -5.32
CA THR A 33 -9.61 13.15 -3.88
C THR A 33 -9.13 11.93 -3.09
N ARG A 34 -9.19 10.73 -3.68
CA ARG A 34 -8.66 9.50 -3.06
C ARG A 34 -7.13 9.59 -2.93
N LEU A 35 -6.46 10.08 -3.97
CA LEU A 35 -5.02 10.29 -3.95
C LEU A 35 -4.61 11.35 -2.92
N GLU A 36 -5.24 12.52 -2.87
CA GLU A 36 -4.86 13.57 -1.90
C GLU A 36 -5.03 13.11 -0.44
N ARG A 37 -6.10 12.36 -0.16
CA ARG A 37 -6.32 11.74 1.15
C ARG A 37 -5.22 10.75 1.49
N TYR A 38 -4.96 9.80 0.59
CA TYR A 38 -3.91 8.81 0.77
C TYR A 38 -2.53 9.46 0.89
N PHE A 39 -2.27 10.54 0.16
CA PHE A 39 -1.01 11.26 0.23
C PHE A 39 -0.78 11.89 1.61
N SER A 40 -1.83 12.42 2.24
CA SER A 40 -1.74 12.89 3.63
C SER A 40 -1.40 11.75 4.60
N GLU A 41 -2.01 10.58 4.44
CA GLU A 41 -1.72 9.37 5.25
C GLU A 41 -0.28 8.89 5.04
N TYR A 42 0.16 8.80 3.77
CA TYR A 42 1.51 8.41 3.36
C TYR A 42 2.59 9.30 4.00
N LEU A 43 2.36 10.62 4.05
CA LEU A 43 3.28 11.55 4.70
C LEU A 43 3.24 11.45 6.22
N SER A 44 2.05 11.30 6.80
CA SER A 44 1.89 11.15 8.25
C SER A 44 2.60 9.90 8.77
N ALA A 45 2.54 8.78 8.03
CA ALA A 45 3.27 7.55 8.35
C ALA A 45 4.79 7.76 8.38
N GLN A 46 5.31 8.77 7.66
CA GLN A 46 6.71 9.16 7.66
C GLN A 46 7.04 10.27 8.68
N GLY A 47 6.08 10.65 9.54
CA GLY A 47 6.23 11.75 10.48
C GLY A 47 6.33 13.13 9.82
N ARG A 48 5.78 13.28 8.60
CA ARG A 48 5.85 14.51 7.80
C ARG A 48 4.46 15.10 7.60
N ALA A 49 4.36 16.42 7.76
CA ALA A 49 3.15 17.16 7.40
C ALA A 49 3.24 17.66 5.95
N VAL A 50 2.12 17.63 5.21
CA VAL A 50 2.03 18.17 3.83
C VAL A 50 2.55 19.62 3.77
N THR A 51 2.16 20.44 4.75
CA THR A 51 2.52 21.85 4.88
C THR A 51 4.03 22.09 5.06
N SER A 52 4.81 21.07 5.42
CA SER A 52 6.26 21.17 5.53
C SER A 52 6.98 21.11 4.18
N ILE A 53 6.31 20.65 3.12
CA ILE A 53 6.91 20.43 1.80
C ILE A 53 6.82 21.71 0.97
N ARG A 54 7.87 22.53 1.02
CA ARG A 54 7.93 23.81 0.26
C ARG A 54 8.46 23.66 -1.17
N ASN A 55 9.17 22.57 -1.47
CA ASN A 55 9.76 22.34 -2.78
C ASN A 55 8.73 21.63 -3.71
N PRO A 56 8.32 22.26 -4.83
CA PRO A 56 7.32 21.67 -5.74
C PRO A 56 7.75 20.35 -6.38
N GLY A 57 9.04 20.20 -6.71
CA GLY A 57 9.58 18.97 -7.27
C GLY A 57 9.59 17.81 -6.26
N LEU A 58 9.88 18.10 -4.98
CA LEU A 58 9.76 17.11 -3.91
C LEU A 58 8.29 16.73 -3.68
N TYR A 59 7.39 17.72 -3.65
CA TYR A 59 5.94 17.48 -3.51
C TYR A 59 5.44 16.54 -4.61
N LYS A 60 5.73 16.86 -5.88
CA LYS A 60 5.34 16.02 -7.02
C LYS A 60 5.86 14.59 -6.88
N ARG A 61 7.16 14.41 -6.60
CA ARG A 61 7.75 13.07 -6.45
C ARG A 61 7.10 12.26 -5.32
N LEU A 62 6.84 12.86 -4.17
CA LEU A 62 6.20 12.14 -3.06
C LEU A 62 4.73 11.81 -3.38
N ARG A 63 4.04 12.70 -4.09
CA ARG A 63 2.68 12.47 -4.56
C ARG A 63 2.62 11.35 -5.60
N ASP A 64 3.56 11.32 -6.54
CA ASP A 64 3.70 10.26 -7.55
C ASP A 64 3.97 8.91 -6.85
N GLN A 65 4.83 8.87 -5.82
CA GLN A 65 5.07 7.67 -5.00
C GLN A 65 3.81 7.20 -4.27
N ALA A 66 3.02 8.13 -3.71
CA ALA A 66 1.77 7.78 -3.06
C ALA A 66 0.73 7.25 -4.06
N LEU A 67 0.68 7.80 -5.28
CA LEU A 67 -0.16 7.27 -6.35
C LEU A 67 0.29 5.87 -6.77
N ASP A 68 1.59 5.63 -6.89
CA ASP A 68 2.12 4.30 -7.18
C ASP A 68 1.72 3.29 -6.11
N GLU A 69 1.85 3.61 -4.83
CA GLU A 69 1.44 2.70 -3.76
C GLU A 69 -0.08 2.48 -3.75
N LEU A 70 -0.87 3.50 -4.08
CA LEU A 70 -2.32 3.38 -4.20
C LEU A 70 -2.74 2.48 -5.37
N ILE A 71 -2.01 2.51 -6.48
CA ILE A 71 -2.17 1.58 -7.61
C ILE A 71 -1.85 0.15 -7.15
N ASP A 72 -0.75 -0.06 -6.41
CA ASP A 72 -0.42 -1.39 -5.88
C ASP A 72 -1.50 -1.92 -4.93
N LYS A 73 -2.03 -1.07 -4.04
CA LYS A 73 -3.14 -1.41 -3.15
C LYS A 73 -4.40 -1.80 -3.92
N GLU A 74 -4.74 -1.06 -4.97
CA GLU A 74 -5.88 -1.38 -5.83
C GLU A 74 -5.69 -2.73 -6.56
N LEU A 75 -4.50 -2.99 -7.09
CA LEU A 75 -4.17 -4.28 -7.72
C LEU A 75 -4.26 -5.44 -6.73
N LEU A 76 -3.73 -5.27 -5.52
CA LEU A 76 -3.82 -6.26 -4.45
C LEU A 76 -5.27 -6.49 -4.01
N TRP A 77 -6.08 -5.44 -3.93
CA TRP A 77 -7.50 -5.56 -3.64
C TRP A 77 -8.23 -6.38 -4.72
N GLN A 78 -7.99 -6.09 -6.00
CA GLN A 78 -8.57 -6.85 -7.11
C GLN A 78 -8.13 -8.32 -7.08
N GLU A 79 -6.87 -8.58 -6.74
CA GLU A 79 -6.34 -9.93 -6.57
C GLU A 79 -6.96 -10.66 -5.37
N ALA A 80 -7.17 -9.97 -4.24
CA ALA A 80 -7.85 -10.51 -3.07
C ALA A 80 -9.27 -10.94 -3.41
N ARG A 81 -10.02 -10.10 -4.15
CA ARG A 81 -11.35 -10.43 -4.66
C ARG A 81 -11.32 -11.62 -5.61
N ARG A 82 -10.34 -11.68 -6.52
CA ARG A 82 -10.17 -12.80 -7.46
C ARG A 82 -9.91 -14.12 -6.74
N GLN A 83 -9.18 -14.09 -5.63
CA GLN A 83 -8.91 -15.26 -4.79
C GLN A 83 -10.01 -15.56 -3.75
N GLY A 84 -11.08 -14.75 -3.70
CA GLY A 84 -12.17 -14.93 -2.74
C GLY A 84 -11.78 -14.69 -1.29
N ILE A 85 -10.82 -13.81 -1.03
CA ILE A 85 -10.47 -13.40 0.34
C ILE A 85 -11.59 -12.48 0.87
N VAL A 86 -12.16 -12.86 2.01
CA VAL A 86 -13.24 -12.15 2.68
C VAL A 86 -12.79 -11.80 4.09
N ILE A 87 -12.93 -10.54 4.46
CA ILE A 87 -12.76 -10.05 5.82
C ILE A 87 -14.15 -9.96 6.45
N SER A 88 -14.34 -10.70 7.54
CA SER A 88 -15.61 -10.69 8.29
C SER A 88 -15.86 -9.34 8.96
N ASP A 89 -17.13 -9.08 9.28
CA ASP A 89 -17.54 -7.86 9.99
C ASP A 89 -16.88 -7.79 11.37
N GLU A 90 -16.73 -8.92 12.06
CA GLU A 90 -16.05 -9.00 13.34
C GLU A 90 -14.57 -8.60 13.23
N GLN A 91 -13.86 -9.07 12.20
CA GLN A 91 -12.44 -8.76 11.98
C GLN A 91 -12.23 -7.27 11.71
N VAL A 92 -13.03 -6.68 10.83
CA VAL A 92 -12.88 -5.26 10.50
C VAL A 92 -13.32 -4.37 11.66
N SER A 93 -14.41 -4.71 12.38
CA SER A 93 -14.81 -3.96 13.57
C SER A 93 -13.78 -4.03 14.69
N ALA A 94 -13.15 -5.19 14.90
CA ALA A 94 -12.06 -5.32 15.86
C ALA A 94 -10.89 -4.39 15.49
N HIS A 95 -10.45 -4.40 14.23
CA HIS A 95 -9.37 -3.53 13.78
C HIS A 95 -9.71 -2.04 13.87
N VAL A 96 -10.92 -1.64 13.45
CA VAL A 96 -11.38 -0.25 13.59
C VAL A 96 -11.43 0.16 15.07
N GLY A 97 -11.87 -0.73 15.96
CA GLY A 97 -11.88 -0.50 17.40
C GLY A 97 -10.49 -0.33 18.01
N GLU A 98 -9.51 -1.12 17.57
CA GLU A 98 -8.10 -0.98 17.97
C GLU A 98 -7.53 0.38 17.54
N VAL A 99 -7.79 0.79 16.30
CA VAL A 99 -7.38 2.11 15.79
C VAL A 99 -8.04 3.23 16.58
N GLU A 100 -9.36 3.15 16.81
CA GLU A 100 -10.11 4.12 17.60
C GLU A 100 -9.56 4.24 19.04
N ALA A 101 -9.26 3.12 19.69
CA ALA A 101 -8.68 3.10 21.03
C ALA A 101 -7.33 3.81 21.09
N ALA A 102 -6.52 3.73 20.03
CA ALA A 102 -5.24 4.43 19.95
C ALA A 102 -5.38 5.97 19.94
N PHE A 103 -6.55 6.53 19.58
CA PHE A 103 -6.82 7.98 19.69
C PHE A 103 -7.20 8.43 21.11
N GLY A 104 -7.55 7.50 22.00
CA GLY A 104 -7.93 7.77 23.39
C GLY A 104 -9.29 8.47 23.57
N SER A 105 -10.00 8.81 22.49
CA SER A 105 -11.35 9.40 22.54
C SER A 105 -12.12 9.13 21.25
N PRO A 106 -13.35 8.57 21.32
CA PRO A 106 -14.22 8.39 20.17
C PRO A 106 -14.49 9.70 19.41
N ALA A 107 -14.65 10.82 20.13
CA ALA A 107 -14.90 12.12 19.50
C ALA A 107 -13.68 12.64 18.70
N ILE A 108 -12.47 12.35 19.16
CA ILE A 108 -11.25 12.68 18.41
C ILE A 108 -11.17 11.80 17.17
N PHE A 109 -11.47 10.52 17.28
CA PHE A 109 -11.48 9.59 16.15
C PHE A 109 -12.49 10.01 15.08
N GLU A 110 -13.75 10.25 15.44
CA GLU A 110 -14.80 10.71 14.50
C GLU A 110 -14.41 12.02 13.81
N ARG A 111 -13.83 12.98 14.55
CA ARG A 111 -13.34 14.23 13.96
C ARG A 111 -12.22 13.96 12.95
N ARG A 112 -11.29 13.05 13.25
CA ARG A 112 -10.19 12.71 12.34
C ARG A 112 -10.69 11.99 11.09
N LEU A 113 -11.70 11.12 11.20
CA LEU A 113 -12.38 10.55 10.05
C LEU A 113 -13.01 11.64 9.18
N ALA A 114 -13.76 12.56 9.79
CA ALA A 114 -14.40 13.66 9.08
C ALA A 114 -13.38 14.59 8.40
N GLU A 115 -12.27 14.93 9.07
CA GLU A 115 -11.14 15.68 8.50
C GLU A 115 -10.50 14.94 7.32
N ALA A 116 -10.41 13.61 7.39
CA ALA A 116 -9.98 12.76 6.30
C ALA A 116 -11.07 12.57 5.22
N GLY A 117 -12.29 13.07 5.43
CA GLY A 117 -13.43 12.97 4.51
C GLY A 117 -14.13 11.62 4.51
N PHE A 118 -14.10 10.91 5.64
CA PHE A 118 -14.80 9.65 5.88
C PHE A 118 -15.92 9.85 6.91
N ASP A 119 -17.03 9.15 6.71
CA ASP A 119 -17.84 8.67 7.83
C ASP A 119 -17.36 7.30 8.32
N ARG A 120 -17.89 6.82 9.44
CA ARG A 120 -17.50 5.53 10.02
C ARG A 120 -17.77 4.33 9.10
N ALA A 121 -18.86 4.34 8.33
CA ALA A 121 -19.20 3.23 7.45
C ALA A 121 -18.22 3.16 6.26
N GLN A 122 -17.92 4.32 5.67
CA GLN A 122 -16.93 4.44 4.60
C GLN A 122 -15.54 4.06 5.08
N TYR A 123 -15.13 4.49 6.28
CA TYR A 123 -13.85 4.08 6.85
C TYR A 123 -13.79 2.57 7.09
N THR A 124 -14.87 1.97 7.61
CA THR A 124 -14.95 0.52 7.84
C THR A 124 -14.79 -0.25 6.52
N GLU A 125 -15.46 0.16 5.45
CA GLU A 125 -15.31 -0.47 4.13
C GLU A 125 -13.90 -0.28 3.55
N TYR A 126 -13.33 0.92 3.69
CA TYR A 126 -11.95 1.18 3.29
C TYR A 126 -10.96 0.26 4.02
N THR A 127 -11.09 0.14 5.34
CA THR A 127 -10.28 -0.77 6.17
C THR A 127 -10.48 -2.22 5.76
N ARG A 128 -11.71 -2.64 5.47
CA ARG A 128 -12.00 -4.01 5.00
C ARG A 128 -11.23 -4.34 3.72
N GLN A 129 -11.22 -3.41 2.75
CA GLN A 129 -10.50 -3.57 1.49
C GLN A 129 -8.99 -3.62 1.70
N ASP A 130 -8.44 -2.73 2.53
CA ASP A 130 -7.01 -2.70 2.84
C ASP A 130 -6.57 -3.99 3.55
N MET A 131 -7.34 -4.48 4.53
CA MET A 131 -7.08 -5.76 5.21
C MET A 131 -7.08 -6.95 4.24
N ALA A 132 -8.03 -7.00 3.30
CA ALA A 132 -8.07 -8.05 2.27
C ALA A 132 -6.84 -7.99 1.35
N ALA A 133 -6.46 -6.78 0.91
CA ALA A 133 -5.27 -6.54 0.11
C ALA A 133 -3.98 -6.93 0.85
N GLN A 134 -3.87 -6.59 2.13
CA GLN A 134 -2.74 -6.98 2.98
C GLN A 134 -2.67 -8.51 3.16
N GLN A 135 -3.81 -9.17 3.38
CA GLN A 135 -3.87 -10.62 3.57
C GLN A 135 -3.45 -11.36 2.28
N VAL A 136 -3.94 -10.94 1.10
CA VAL A 136 -3.51 -11.56 -0.15
C VAL A 136 -2.04 -11.30 -0.41
N TYR A 137 -1.55 -10.11 -0.07
CA TYR A 137 -0.15 -9.77 -0.26
C TYR A 137 0.76 -10.66 0.59
N ALA A 138 0.44 -10.81 1.87
CA ALA A 138 1.15 -11.68 2.80
C ALA A 138 1.16 -13.14 2.29
N ARG A 139 0.01 -13.64 1.82
CA ARG A 139 -0.11 -14.98 1.25
C ARG A 139 0.77 -15.18 0.01
N LEU A 140 0.76 -14.21 -0.91
CA LEU A 140 1.51 -14.28 -2.16
C LEU A 140 3.01 -14.04 -1.98
N SER A 141 3.41 -13.35 -0.90
CA SER A 141 4.81 -13.07 -0.59
C SER A 141 5.42 -14.00 0.46
N ALA A 142 4.68 -15.01 0.93
CA ALA A 142 5.18 -15.98 1.88
C ALA A 142 6.36 -16.75 1.27
N VAL A 143 7.42 -16.93 2.06
CA VAL A 143 8.64 -17.63 1.64
C VAL A 143 8.92 -18.80 2.57
N ASP A 144 9.47 -19.88 2.02
CA ASP A 144 9.90 -21.01 2.82
C ASP A 144 11.07 -20.64 3.72
N ALA A 145 11.10 -21.25 4.90
CA ALA A 145 12.20 -21.09 5.84
C ALA A 145 13.53 -21.54 5.20
N PRO A 146 14.61 -20.75 5.33
CA PRO A 146 15.90 -21.11 4.77
C PRO A 146 16.46 -22.37 5.42
N SER A 147 17.07 -23.22 4.59
CA SER A 147 17.76 -24.42 5.07
C SER A 147 18.94 -24.02 5.97
N GLN A 148 19.43 -24.95 6.79
CA GLN A 148 20.61 -24.68 7.61
C GLN A 148 21.84 -24.33 6.74
N ALA A 149 21.97 -24.97 5.57
CA ALA A 149 23.03 -24.68 4.62
C ALA A 149 22.91 -23.26 4.05
N ASP A 150 21.69 -22.80 3.72
CA ASP A 150 21.46 -21.44 3.22
C ASP A 150 21.85 -20.40 4.28
N VAL A 151 21.48 -20.64 5.53
CA VAL A 151 21.80 -19.74 6.65
C VAL A 151 23.30 -19.68 6.87
N GLN A 152 23.99 -20.82 6.84
CA GLN A 152 25.44 -20.89 7.00
C GLN A 152 26.15 -20.14 5.87
N ALA A 153 25.78 -20.41 4.62
CA ALA A 153 26.36 -19.73 3.46
C ALA A 153 26.11 -18.21 3.51
N PHE A 154 24.91 -17.79 3.91
CA PHE A 154 24.59 -16.37 4.09
C PHE A 154 25.43 -15.74 5.20
N TYR A 155 25.57 -16.40 6.36
CA TYR A 155 26.40 -15.91 7.46
C TYR A 155 27.85 -15.73 7.03
N ASP A 156 28.43 -16.73 6.37
CA ASP A 156 29.82 -16.68 5.92
C ASP A 156 30.05 -15.56 4.89
N ALA A 157 29.09 -15.34 3.98
CA ALA A 157 29.16 -14.27 2.99
C ALA A 157 28.92 -12.86 3.59
N ASN A 158 28.34 -12.74 4.79
CA ASN A 158 27.94 -11.47 5.41
C ASN A 158 28.60 -11.22 6.77
N ARG A 159 29.68 -11.95 7.10
CA ARG A 159 30.26 -11.99 8.46
C ARG A 159 30.58 -10.61 9.02
N GLU A 160 31.27 -9.77 8.25
CA GLU A 160 31.67 -8.42 8.68
C GLU A 160 30.46 -7.52 9.00
N ARG A 161 29.43 -7.58 8.16
CA ARG A 161 28.18 -6.81 8.33
C ARG A 161 27.39 -7.27 9.56
N LEU A 162 27.40 -8.56 9.84
CA LEU A 162 26.66 -9.16 10.95
C LEU A 162 27.41 -9.02 12.29
N GLN A 163 28.73 -9.02 12.29
CA GLN A 163 29.56 -8.83 13.49
C GLN A 163 29.49 -7.40 14.03
N GLY A 164 29.35 -6.39 13.18
CA GLY A 164 29.15 -5.00 13.60
C GLY A 164 27.85 -4.76 14.40
N ALA A 165 26.91 -5.72 14.40
CA ALA A 165 25.69 -5.69 15.18
C ALA A 165 25.79 -6.43 16.54
N GLN A 166 26.94 -7.06 16.83
CA GLN A 166 27.13 -7.91 18.01
C GLN A 166 27.87 -7.14 19.12
N ASN A 167 27.12 -6.60 20.07
CA ASN A 167 27.67 -6.06 21.32
C ASN A 167 27.12 -6.89 22.47
N GLN A 168 27.89 -7.83 23.07
CA GLN A 168 27.74 -8.29 24.49
C GLN A 168 28.45 -9.60 24.89
N SER A 169 29.21 -10.31 24.04
CA SER A 169 29.90 -11.54 24.49
C SER A 169 31.29 -11.68 23.88
N ASP A 170 32.27 -12.03 24.73
CA ASP A 170 33.65 -12.37 24.33
C ASP A 170 33.81 -13.86 23.98
N ASN A 171 32.75 -14.67 24.11
CA ASN A 171 32.78 -16.11 23.82
C ASN A 171 32.53 -16.37 22.31
N PRO A 172 33.51 -16.90 21.55
CA PRO A 172 33.38 -17.09 20.09
C PRO A 172 32.21 -17.98 19.66
N SER A 173 31.86 -19.01 20.44
CA SER A 173 30.75 -19.91 20.12
C SER A 173 29.40 -19.21 20.23
N VAL A 174 29.23 -18.38 21.27
CA VAL A 174 28.01 -17.59 21.49
C VAL A 174 27.85 -16.52 20.41
N ILE A 175 28.96 -15.86 20.05
CA ILE A 175 29.02 -14.90 18.93
C ILE A 175 28.59 -15.60 17.62
N HIS A 176 29.05 -16.83 17.38
CA HIS A 176 28.71 -17.57 16.18
C HIS A 176 27.22 -17.94 16.12
N GLU A 177 26.66 -18.51 17.19
CA GLU A 177 25.23 -18.87 17.26
C GLU A 177 24.32 -17.64 17.10
N GLN A 178 24.62 -16.54 17.79
CA GLN A 178 23.88 -15.28 17.63
C GLN A 178 23.99 -14.75 16.19
N GLY A 179 25.17 -14.90 15.58
CA GLY A 179 25.42 -14.54 14.19
C GLY A 179 24.55 -15.32 13.21
N LEU A 180 24.38 -16.62 13.43
CA LEU A 180 23.51 -17.48 12.61
C LEU A 180 22.03 -17.13 12.79
N VAL A 181 21.59 -16.74 13.98
CA VAL A 181 20.22 -16.25 14.21
C VAL A 181 19.96 -14.97 13.42
N LEU A 182 20.87 -14.00 13.50
CA LEU A 182 20.79 -12.75 12.74
C LEU A 182 20.85 -13.00 11.22
N ALA A 183 21.70 -13.93 10.78
CA ALA A 183 21.80 -14.35 9.39
C ALA A 183 20.48 -14.95 8.89
N ARG A 184 19.86 -15.86 9.65
CA ARG A 184 18.56 -16.44 9.31
C ARG A 184 17.48 -15.37 9.20
N ALA A 185 17.36 -14.48 10.19
CA ALA A 185 16.36 -13.41 10.16
C ALA A 185 16.57 -12.46 8.97
N SER A 186 17.82 -12.08 8.69
CA SER A 186 18.18 -11.24 7.54
C SER A 186 17.84 -11.91 6.21
N LEU A 187 18.15 -13.20 6.08
CA LEU A 187 17.89 -13.97 4.87
C LEU A 187 16.39 -14.13 4.62
N ILE A 188 15.59 -14.38 5.67
CA ILE A 188 14.13 -14.41 5.57
C ILE A 188 13.62 -13.04 5.10
N GLY A 189 14.03 -11.95 5.76
CA GLY A 189 13.60 -10.60 5.38
C GLY A 189 13.98 -10.23 3.94
N GLN A 190 15.16 -10.65 3.47
CA GLN A 190 15.58 -10.46 2.08
C GLN A 190 14.69 -11.23 1.10
N ARG A 191 14.43 -12.53 1.37
CA ARG A 191 13.57 -13.37 0.53
C ARG A 191 12.15 -12.82 0.50
N GLU A 192 11.60 -12.43 1.64
CA GLU A 192 10.28 -11.78 1.72
C GLU A 192 10.24 -10.49 0.93
N ALA A 193 11.25 -9.62 1.03
CA ALA A 193 11.31 -8.38 0.27
C ALA A 193 11.35 -8.63 -1.24
N GLN A 194 12.14 -9.62 -1.68
CA GLN A 194 12.20 -10.04 -3.08
C GLN A 194 10.86 -10.62 -3.56
N ALA A 195 10.23 -11.47 -2.75
CA ALA A 195 8.92 -12.05 -3.06
C ALA A 195 7.85 -10.97 -3.18
N ARG A 196 7.81 -10.03 -2.22
CA ARG A 196 6.94 -8.85 -2.21
C ARG A 196 7.09 -8.01 -3.47
N GLN A 197 8.33 -7.67 -3.84
CA GLN A 197 8.60 -6.94 -5.07
C GLN A 197 8.13 -7.72 -6.31
N SER A 198 8.40 -9.03 -6.35
CA SER A 198 7.98 -9.88 -7.46
C SER A 198 6.46 -9.96 -7.60
N VAL A 199 5.72 -10.02 -6.48
CA VAL A 199 4.25 -10.00 -6.48
C VAL A 199 3.73 -8.70 -7.09
N ARG A 200 4.22 -7.54 -6.63
CA ARG A 200 3.81 -6.24 -7.19
C ARG A 200 4.10 -6.16 -8.69
N GLN A 201 5.29 -6.59 -9.10
CA GLN A 201 5.67 -6.57 -10.52
C GLN A 201 4.72 -7.43 -11.36
N ARG A 202 4.45 -8.68 -10.95
CA ARG A 202 3.53 -9.57 -11.66
C ARG A 202 2.11 -8.99 -11.76
N LEU A 203 1.62 -8.37 -10.69
CA LEU A 203 0.29 -7.74 -10.69
C LEU A 203 0.25 -6.54 -11.64
N ARG A 204 1.30 -5.73 -11.69
CA ARG A 204 1.40 -4.62 -12.65
C ARG A 204 1.50 -5.10 -14.10
N ASP A 205 2.34 -6.11 -14.35
CA ASP A 205 2.55 -6.67 -15.70
C ASP A 205 1.28 -7.32 -16.28
N SER A 206 0.40 -7.82 -15.41
CA SER A 206 -0.87 -8.44 -15.80
C SER A 206 -2.05 -7.47 -15.85
N ALA A 207 -1.85 -6.20 -15.46
CA ALA A 207 -2.89 -5.22 -15.36
C ALA A 207 -2.77 -4.11 -16.41
N LYS A 208 -3.91 -3.50 -16.74
CA LYS A 208 -3.97 -2.26 -17.51
C LYS A 208 -3.97 -1.08 -16.54
N VAL A 209 -2.83 -0.41 -16.41
CA VAL A 209 -2.67 0.80 -15.59
C VAL A 209 -2.52 2.02 -16.48
N GLU A 210 -3.37 3.02 -16.27
CA GLU A 210 -3.33 4.31 -16.97
C GLU A 210 -3.17 5.41 -15.91
N ILE A 211 -2.15 6.25 -16.00
CA ILE A 211 -1.91 7.36 -15.07
C ILE A 211 -2.19 8.67 -15.81
N ALA A 212 -2.90 9.60 -15.17
CA ALA A 212 -3.12 10.92 -15.75
C ALA A 212 -1.85 11.78 -15.67
N ASP A 213 -1.58 12.54 -16.74
CA ASP A 213 -0.44 13.45 -16.87
C ASP A 213 -0.49 14.65 -15.90
#